data_AF-A0A5N5EAK5-F1
#
_entry.id   AF-A0A5N5EAK5-F1
#
_cell.length_a   1.000
_cell.length_b   1.000
_cell.length_c   1.000
_cell.angle_alpha   90.00
_cell.angle_beta   90.00
_cell.angle_gamma   90.00
#
_symmetry.space_group_name_H-M   'P 1'
#
loop_
_entity.id
_entity.type
_entity.pdbx_description
1 polymer ?
#
loop_
_entity_poly.entity_id
_entity_poly.type
_entity_poly.pdbx_seq_one_letter_code
_entity_poly.pdbx_strand_id
1 'polypeptide(L)'
;MVVPTQRSAAIDLQDLDQQIPDLAREHSLIPLNSAPAPAGPHVMLSTDTFSPASFMAAAHQGGARFLYYESDRFSAEAFAVIDPSDHDVEAHLDSEAKRKLKRIRRTAKTRHEQLSGIGMCFVADGVAHYWFEEAPWFCELQSQWEDFMTQYRVTEQMREEDEQARIDSEIARIAQELQDRPDFRAATKRSHHRDIARTAYPPPADADDEDLQRHQRVVDWATAQAAETVERAARRIYAAHELALHSLAEEITRSDILAGATTVAARTLLIQDFLAVKSDGYAAPKRTIDLLLTKVQLLRPKKSNHSHTPDQLQLI
;
A
#
# COMPACT_ATOMS: atom_id res chain seq x y z
N MET A 1 5.10 40.89 -11.38
CA MET A 1 4.48 41.71 -12.45
C MET A 1 4.17 40.77 -13.59
N VAL A 2 2.92 40.33 -13.69
CA VAL A 2 2.47 39.42 -14.76
C VAL A 2 2.12 40.31 -15.94
N VAL A 3 2.95 40.26 -16.98
CA VAL A 3 2.64 40.91 -18.26
C VAL A 3 1.47 40.13 -18.86
N PRO A 4 0.36 40.78 -19.26
CA PRO A 4 -0.72 40.06 -19.92
C PRO A 4 -0.20 39.62 -21.28
N THR A 5 0.02 38.32 -21.46
CA THR A 5 0.28 37.72 -22.76
C THR A 5 -1.01 37.87 -23.58
N GLN A 6 -1.04 38.86 -24.47
CA GLN A 6 -2.06 38.92 -25.51
C GLN A 6 -1.83 37.69 -26.40
N ARG A 7 -2.64 36.64 -26.21
CA ARG A 7 -2.75 35.56 -27.19
C ARG A 7 -3.02 36.19 -28.55
N SER A 8 -2.11 35.98 -29.50
CA SER A 8 -2.36 36.27 -30.91
C SER A 8 -3.69 35.63 -31.32
N ALA A 9 -4.43 36.26 -32.23
CA ALA A 9 -5.71 35.74 -32.71
C ALA A 9 -5.56 34.25 -33.07
N ALA A 10 -6.47 33.41 -32.56
CA ALA A 10 -6.39 31.96 -32.75
C ALA A 10 -6.21 31.64 -34.23
N ILE A 11 -5.07 31.04 -34.57
CA ILE A 11 -4.74 30.66 -35.94
C ILE A 11 -5.69 29.52 -36.33
N ASP A 12 -6.38 29.67 -37.45
CA ASP A 12 -7.12 28.54 -38.02
C ASP A 12 -6.10 27.56 -38.62
N LEU A 13 -5.91 26.42 -37.94
CA LEU A 13 -4.96 25.41 -38.38
C LEU A 13 -5.31 24.82 -39.74
N GLN A 14 -6.60 24.74 -40.09
CA GLN A 14 -6.99 24.19 -41.38
C GLN A 14 -6.59 25.11 -42.54
N ASP A 15 -6.72 26.42 -42.32
CA ASP A 15 -6.25 27.42 -43.28
C ASP A 15 -4.72 27.44 -43.33
N LEU A 16 -4.05 27.35 -42.18
CA LEU A 16 -2.58 27.32 -42.12
C LEU A 16 -2.01 26.11 -42.86
N ASP A 17 -2.52 24.90 -42.62
CA ASP A 17 -2.08 23.66 -43.30
C ASP A 17 -2.14 23.79 -44.83
N GLN A 18 -3.20 24.42 -45.35
CA GLN A 18 -3.38 24.65 -46.78
C GLN A 18 -2.44 25.73 -47.33
N GLN A 19 -2.10 26.74 -46.52
CA GLN A 19 -1.26 27.88 -46.93
C GLN A 19 0.24 27.62 -46.81
N ILE A 20 0.68 26.70 -45.95
CA ILE A 20 2.11 26.42 -45.72
C ILE A 20 2.91 26.24 -47.02
N PRO A 21 2.46 25.45 -48.02
CA PRO A 21 3.23 25.26 -49.24
C PRO A 21 3.42 26.55 -50.06
N ASP A 22 2.42 27.42 -50.07
CA ASP A 22 2.48 28.70 -50.79
C ASP A 22 3.38 29.69 -50.04
N LEU A 23 3.19 29.83 -48.73
CA LEU A 23 4.02 30.68 -47.86
C LEU A 23 5.50 30.26 -47.89
N ALA A 24 5.78 28.95 -47.87
CA ALA A 24 7.15 28.45 -47.96
C ALA A 24 7.80 28.86 -49.30
N ARG A 25 7.05 28.78 -50.41
CA ARG A 25 7.54 29.17 -51.74
C ARG A 25 7.80 30.67 -51.86
N GLU A 26 6.97 31.51 -51.23
CA GLU A 26 7.21 32.97 -51.16
C GLU A 26 8.55 33.28 -50.48
N HIS A 27 8.95 32.47 -49.49
CA HIS A 27 10.24 32.57 -48.80
C HIS A 27 11.37 31.75 -49.44
N SER A 28 11.21 31.28 -50.68
CA SER A 28 12.20 30.44 -51.39
C SER A 28 12.58 29.16 -50.65
N LEU A 29 11.66 28.61 -49.85
CA LEU A 29 11.80 27.32 -49.17
C LEU A 29 11.07 26.23 -49.93
N ILE A 30 11.60 25.01 -49.87
CA ILE A 30 10.95 23.81 -50.39
C ILE A 30 10.20 23.14 -49.23
N PRO A 31 8.85 23.12 -49.24
CA PRO A 31 8.06 22.48 -48.21
C PRO A 31 8.14 20.95 -48.35
N LEU A 32 8.42 20.26 -47.25
CA LEU A 32 8.47 18.81 -47.14
C LEU A 32 7.52 18.37 -46.01
N ASN A 33 6.49 17.61 -46.36
CA ASN A 33 5.52 17.07 -45.39
C ASN A 33 6.11 15.83 -44.69
N SER A 34 7.14 16.06 -43.87
CA SER A 34 7.82 15.07 -43.04
C SER A 34 8.71 15.80 -42.05
N ALA A 35 8.14 16.26 -40.93
CA ALA A 35 8.94 16.85 -39.87
C ALA A 35 9.85 15.78 -39.23
N PRO A 36 11.17 16.05 -39.10
CA PRO A 36 12.04 15.14 -38.38
C PRO A 36 11.70 15.18 -36.90
N ALA A 37 11.59 14.01 -36.27
CA ALA A 37 11.49 13.92 -34.81
C ALA A 37 12.68 14.67 -34.15
N PRO A 38 12.47 15.37 -33.03
CA PRO A 38 13.52 16.11 -32.36
C PRO A 38 14.61 15.15 -31.85
N ALA A 39 15.70 15.07 -32.61
CA ALA A 39 16.89 14.28 -32.28
C ALA A 39 18.14 15.16 -32.42
N GLY A 40 18.94 15.22 -31.36
CA GLY A 40 20.13 16.09 -31.31
C GLY A 40 19.83 17.55 -30.93
N PRO A 41 20.76 18.48 -31.21
CA PRO A 41 20.61 19.90 -30.85
C PRO A 41 19.41 20.55 -31.55
N HIS A 42 18.46 21.05 -30.74
CA HIS A 42 17.27 21.72 -31.25
C HIS A 42 16.81 22.85 -30.34
N VAL A 43 16.01 23.75 -30.90
CA VAL A 43 15.37 24.86 -30.20
C VAL A 43 13.89 24.87 -30.55
N MET A 44 13.03 25.04 -29.53
CA MET A 44 11.59 25.28 -29.72
C MET A 44 11.33 26.79 -29.69
N LEU A 45 10.78 27.32 -30.78
CA LEU A 45 10.41 28.73 -30.91
C LEU A 45 8.96 28.91 -30.49
N SER A 46 8.72 29.88 -29.60
CA SER A 46 7.38 30.17 -29.09
C SER A 46 6.49 30.81 -30.16
N THR A 47 5.23 30.37 -30.23
CA THR A 47 4.19 30.90 -31.11
C THR A 47 3.74 32.31 -30.70
N ASP A 48 4.00 32.72 -29.45
CA ASP A 48 3.77 34.10 -28.99
C ASP A 48 4.75 35.09 -29.65
N THR A 49 5.94 34.62 -30.05
CA THR A 49 7.01 35.46 -30.62
C THR A 49 7.12 35.30 -32.13
N PHE A 50 6.86 34.09 -32.64
CA PHE A 50 6.97 33.77 -34.06
C PHE A 50 5.60 33.43 -34.65
N SER A 51 5.16 34.21 -35.63
CA SER A 51 4.09 33.81 -36.52
C SER A 51 4.63 32.81 -37.56
N PRO A 52 3.76 32.05 -38.25
CA PRO A 52 4.21 31.13 -39.29
C PRO A 52 5.07 31.82 -40.37
N ALA A 53 4.66 33.00 -40.81
CA ALA A 53 5.42 33.77 -41.79
C ALA A 53 6.77 34.26 -41.23
N SER A 54 6.82 34.74 -39.98
CA SER A 54 8.10 35.18 -39.40
C SER A 54 9.06 34.01 -39.13
N PHE A 55 8.53 32.82 -38.82
CA PHE A 55 9.29 31.59 -38.71
C PHE A 55 9.93 31.20 -40.06
N MET A 56 9.16 31.22 -41.16
CA MET A 56 9.68 30.94 -42.50
C MET A 56 10.68 32.00 -42.97
N ALA A 57 10.45 33.27 -42.64
CA ALA A 57 11.41 34.34 -42.91
C ALA A 57 12.74 34.12 -42.16
N ALA A 58 12.69 33.68 -40.89
CA ALA A 58 13.87 33.33 -40.12
C ALA A 58 14.60 32.13 -40.72
N ALA A 59 13.86 31.11 -41.20
CA ALA A 59 14.44 29.97 -41.91
C ALA A 59 15.23 30.41 -43.14
N HIS A 60 14.65 31.28 -43.97
CA HIS A 60 15.31 31.82 -45.15
C HIS A 60 16.57 32.62 -44.80
N GLN A 61 16.49 33.50 -43.78
CA GLN A 61 17.65 34.29 -43.32
C GLN A 61 18.77 33.42 -42.75
N GLY A 62 18.42 32.30 -42.09
CA GLY A 62 19.35 31.30 -41.61
C GLY A 62 19.94 30.40 -42.71
N GLY A 63 19.63 30.67 -43.99
CA GLY A 63 20.14 29.91 -45.13
C GLY A 63 19.48 28.55 -45.33
N ALA A 64 18.36 28.28 -44.64
CA ALA A 64 17.61 27.06 -44.85
C ALA A 64 17.02 27.03 -46.27
N ARG A 65 17.02 25.84 -46.88
CA ARG A 65 16.40 25.60 -48.20
C ARG A 65 15.13 24.78 -48.11
N PHE A 66 14.97 24.04 -47.02
CA PHE A 66 13.86 23.14 -46.79
C PHE A 66 13.11 23.59 -45.55
N LEU A 67 11.79 23.55 -45.65
CA LEU A 67 10.88 23.64 -44.53
C LEU A 67 10.24 22.28 -44.36
N TYR A 68 10.51 21.62 -43.25
CA TYR A 68 9.79 20.41 -42.88
C TYR A 68 8.53 20.81 -42.12
N TYR A 69 7.42 20.16 -42.38
CA TYR A 69 6.20 20.36 -41.61
C TYR A 69 5.42 19.06 -41.47
N GLU A 70 4.56 19.01 -40.47
CA GLU A 70 3.62 17.93 -40.24
C GLU A 70 2.34 18.48 -39.61
N SER A 71 1.24 17.79 -39.86
CA SER A 71 -0.09 18.19 -39.40
C SER A 71 -0.74 17.00 -38.71
N ASP A 72 -1.10 17.17 -37.45
CA ASP A 72 -1.69 16.13 -36.61
C ASP A 72 -3.20 16.13 -36.75
N ARG A 73 -3.76 14.95 -37.06
CA ARG A 73 -5.20 14.73 -37.05
C ARG A 73 -5.62 14.01 -35.78
N PHE A 74 -6.66 14.53 -35.14
CA PHE A 74 -7.16 13.99 -33.89
C PHE A 74 -7.89 12.66 -34.07
N SER A 75 -7.44 11.65 -33.32
CA SER A 75 -8.14 10.37 -33.21
C SER A 75 -8.97 10.32 -31.93
N ALA A 76 -10.29 10.34 -32.06
CA ALA A 76 -11.20 10.20 -30.93
C ALA A 76 -11.17 8.77 -30.33
N GLU A 77 -10.74 7.78 -31.10
CA GLU A 77 -10.60 6.39 -30.66
C GLU A 77 -9.35 6.19 -29.80
N ALA A 78 -8.29 6.93 -30.08
CA ALA A 78 -7.05 6.92 -29.30
C ALA A 78 -7.10 7.88 -28.08
N PHE A 79 -8.13 8.72 -27.97
CA PHE A 79 -8.25 9.72 -26.92
C PHE A 79 -9.18 9.28 -25.77
N ALA A 80 -8.84 9.68 -24.54
CA ALA A 80 -9.59 9.32 -23.32
C ALA A 80 -9.81 7.80 -23.16
N VAL A 81 -8.78 7.04 -23.55
CA VAL A 81 -8.65 5.61 -23.29
C VAL A 81 -8.03 5.45 -21.91
N ILE A 82 -8.74 4.75 -21.03
CA ILE A 82 -8.19 4.31 -19.74
C ILE A 82 -7.39 3.05 -20.03
N ASP A 83 -6.21 2.92 -19.41
CA ASP A 83 -5.31 1.81 -19.66
C ASP A 83 -6.04 0.46 -19.52
N PRO A 84 -6.03 -0.42 -20.53
CA PRO A 84 -6.68 -1.72 -20.44
C PRO A 84 -6.06 -2.66 -19.40
N SER A 85 -4.84 -2.40 -18.90
CA SER A 85 -4.30 -3.14 -17.75
C SER A 85 -5.03 -2.81 -16.44
N ASP A 86 -5.75 -1.70 -16.42
CA ASP A 86 -6.60 -1.23 -15.34
C ASP A 86 -8.00 -1.85 -15.53
N HIS A 87 -8.08 -3.17 -15.30
CA HIS A 87 -9.31 -3.93 -15.51
C HIS A 87 -10.49 -3.32 -14.73
N ASP A 88 -11.58 -3.04 -15.44
CA ASP A 88 -12.85 -2.56 -14.91
C ASP A 88 -12.84 -1.19 -14.20
N VAL A 89 -11.86 -0.33 -14.44
CA VAL A 89 -11.85 1.05 -13.91
C VAL A 89 -13.17 1.78 -14.18
N GLU A 90 -13.73 1.65 -15.38
CA GLU A 90 -15.02 2.27 -15.70
C GLU A 90 -16.18 1.74 -14.88
N ALA A 91 -16.13 0.48 -14.41
CA ALA A 91 -17.15 -0.09 -13.55
C ALA A 91 -17.16 0.58 -12.16
N HIS A 92 -15.98 0.92 -11.64
CA HIS A 92 -15.76 1.52 -10.32
C HIS A 92 -15.99 3.04 -10.27
N LEU A 93 -16.09 3.69 -11.42
CA LEU A 93 -16.48 5.10 -11.49
C LEU A 93 -17.87 5.32 -10.89
N ASP A 94 -18.02 6.37 -10.08
CA ASP A 94 -19.32 6.80 -9.61
C ASP A 94 -20.18 7.37 -10.75
N SER A 95 -21.45 7.66 -10.46
CA SER A 95 -22.40 8.15 -11.47
C SER A 95 -22.03 9.51 -12.07
N GLU A 96 -21.31 10.36 -11.32
CA GLU A 96 -20.88 11.68 -11.75
C GLU A 96 -19.65 11.59 -12.65
N ALA A 97 -18.64 10.83 -12.23
CA ALA A 97 -17.45 10.51 -12.99
C ALA A 97 -17.79 9.82 -14.32
N LYS A 98 -18.72 8.84 -14.32
CA LYS A 98 -19.23 8.22 -15.55
C LYS A 98 -19.85 9.23 -16.50
N ARG A 99 -20.64 10.19 -15.99
CA ARG A 99 -21.24 11.25 -16.81
C ARG A 99 -20.18 12.20 -17.37
N LYS A 100 -19.18 12.58 -16.56
CA LYS A 100 -18.05 13.43 -16.98
C LYS A 100 -17.21 12.76 -18.07
N LEU A 101 -16.82 11.50 -17.88
CA LEU A 101 -16.11 10.70 -18.87
C LEU A 101 -16.89 10.59 -20.20
N LYS A 102 -18.20 10.28 -20.11
CA LYS A 102 -19.07 10.21 -21.29
C LYS A 102 -19.16 11.55 -22.02
N ARG A 103 -19.18 12.67 -21.29
CA ARG A 103 -19.18 14.02 -21.87
C ARG A 103 -17.87 14.30 -22.61
N ILE A 104 -16.72 14.03 -21.99
CA ILE A 104 -15.39 14.21 -22.60
C ILE A 104 -15.30 13.39 -23.90
N ARG A 105 -15.65 12.10 -23.86
CA ARG A 105 -15.65 11.22 -25.04
C ARG A 105 -16.61 11.69 -26.13
N ARG A 106 -17.78 12.20 -25.76
CA ARG A 106 -18.74 12.75 -26.73
C ARG A 106 -18.17 13.99 -27.42
N THR A 107 -17.54 14.89 -26.67
CA THR A 107 -16.86 16.07 -27.24
C THR A 107 -15.72 15.64 -28.16
N ALA A 108 -14.89 14.69 -27.75
CA ALA A 108 -13.82 14.12 -28.58
C ALA A 108 -14.36 13.58 -29.90
N LYS A 109 -15.45 12.79 -29.89
CA LYS A 109 -16.06 12.25 -31.10
C LYS A 109 -16.52 13.32 -32.10
N THR A 110 -16.98 14.49 -31.63
CA THR A 110 -17.36 15.60 -32.53
C THR A 110 -16.17 16.26 -33.23
N ARG A 111 -14.94 15.95 -32.79
CA ARG A 111 -13.68 16.53 -33.28
C ARG A 111 -12.81 15.52 -34.02
N HIS A 112 -13.30 14.30 -34.27
CA HIS A 112 -12.54 13.27 -34.97
C HIS A 112 -12.07 13.76 -36.36
N GLU A 113 -10.84 13.43 -36.71
CA GLU A 113 -10.14 13.79 -37.96
C GLU A 113 -9.89 15.30 -38.16
N GLN A 114 -10.30 16.16 -37.23
CA GLN A 114 -9.93 17.58 -37.24
C GLN A 114 -8.45 17.75 -36.91
N LEU A 115 -7.83 18.80 -37.44
CA LEU A 115 -6.44 19.14 -37.12
C LEU A 115 -6.31 19.55 -35.65
N SER A 116 -5.51 18.79 -34.89
CA SER A 116 -5.20 19.08 -33.50
C SER A 116 -3.92 19.89 -33.32
N GLY A 117 -2.99 19.82 -34.27
CA GLY A 117 -1.75 20.57 -34.22
C GLY A 117 -1.03 20.63 -35.56
N ILE A 118 -0.13 21.59 -35.69
CA ILE A 118 0.77 21.75 -36.83
C ILE A 118 2.17 22.03 -36.32
N GLY A 119 3.12 21.21 -36.76
CA GLY A 119 4.54 21.38 -36.52
C GLY A 119 5.27 21.85 -37.76
N MET A 120 6.22 22.78 -37.59
CA MET A 120 7.16 23.21 -38.61
C MET A 120 8.58 23.15 -38.08
N CYS A 121 9.52 22.83 -38.96
CA CYS A 121 10.92 22.69 -38.63
C CYS A 121 11.83 23.11 -39.79
N PHE A 122 12.94 23.77 -39.47
CA PHE A 122 14.04 23.94 -40.41
C PHE A 122 15.38 23.74 -39.69
N VAL A 123 16.44 23.47 -40.46
CA VAL A 123 17.80 23.30 -39.92
C VAL A 123 18.66 24.45 -40.42
N ALA A 124 19.31 25.14 -39.49
CA ALA A 124 20.29 26.19 -39.74
C ALA A 124 21.51 25.96 -38.85
N ASP A 125 22.71 26.06 -39.42
CA ASP A 125 23.99 25.85 -38.72
C ASP A 125 24.07 24.57 -37.87
N GLY A 126 23.41 23.50 -38.33
CA GLY A 126 23.39 22.20 -37.66
C GLY A 126 22.42 22.11 -36.47
N VAL A 127 21.57 23.12 -36.24
CA VAL A 127 20.55 23.14 -35.19
C VAL A 127 19.15 23.12 -35.82
N ALA A 128 18.29 22.22 -35.33
CA ALA A 128 16.89 22.16 -35.75
C ALA A 128 16.06 23.16 -34.95
N HIS A 129 15.29 23.99 -35.64
CA HIS A 129 14.41 24.98 -35.06
C HIS A 129 12.97 24.53 -35.28
N TYR A 130 12.24 24.31 -34.19
CA TYR A 130 10.87 23.84 -34.21
C TYR A 130 9.90 24.96 -33.87
N TRP A 131 8.72 24.89 -34.46
CA TRP A 131 7.56 25.71 -34.14
C TRP A 131 6.35 24.79 -34.17
N PHE A 132 5.48 24.88 -33.18
CA PHE A 132 4.33 24.01 -33.05
C PHE A 132 3.16 24.78 -32.46
N GLU A 133 2.00 24.68 -33.11
CA GLU A 133 0.75 25.29 -32.63
C GLU A 133 -0.32 24.21 -32.54
N GLU A 134 -1.03 24.20 -31.42
CA GLU A 134 -2.16 23.30 -31.18
C GLU A 134 -3.49 24.04 -31.31
N ALA A 135 -4.53 23.28 -31.69
CA ALA A 135 -5.85 23.85 -31.76
C ALA A 135 -6.36 24.16 -30.34
N PRO A 136 -6.92 25.36 -30.08
CA PRO A 136 -7.41 25.71 -28.73
C PRO A 136 -8.42 24.69 -28.17
N TRP A 137 -9.28 24.14 -29.03
CA TRP A 137 -10.24 23.12 -28.65
C TRP A 137 -9.58 21.82 -28.19
N PHE A 138 -8.40 21.49 -28.74
CA PHE A 138 -7.66 20.28 -28.39
C PHE A 138 -7.00 20.44 -27.03
N CYS A 139 -6.36 21.58 -26.75
CA CYS A 139 -5.80 21.89 -25.43
C CYS A 139 -6.88 21.90 -24.34
N GLU A 140 -8.05 22.49 -24.62
CA GLU A 140 -9.19 22.48 -23.69
C GLU A 140 -9.68 21.05 -23.41
N LEU A 141 -9.72 20.20 -24.44
CA LEU A 141 -10.15 18.82 -24.31
C LEU A 141 -9.12 17.96 -23.55
N GLN A 142 -7.82 18.16 -23.79
CA GLN A 142 -6.74 17.54 -23.02
C GLN A 142 -6.79 17.95 -21.56
N SER A 143 -6.94 19.25 -21.26
CA SER A 143 -7.06 19.73 -19.88
C SER A 143 -8.27 19.12 -19.16
N GLN A 144 -9.42 19.01 -19.82
CA GLN A 144 -10.60 18.32 -19.23
C GLN A 144 -10.32 16.84 -18.92
N TRP A 145 -9.53 16.17 -19.76
CA TRP A 145 -9.13 14.78 -19.56
C TRP A 145 -8.13 14.63 -18.42
N GLU A 146 -7.12 15.48 -18.34
CA GLU A 146 -6.13 15.50 -17.26
C GLU A 146 -6.76 15.80 -15.91
N ASP A 147 -7.68 16.77 -15.86
CA ASP A 147 -8.45 17.09 -14.66
C ASP A 147 -9.30 15.90 -14.20
N PHE A 148 -9.92 15.20 -15.16
CA PHE A 148 -10.67 13.98 -14.86
C PHE A 148 -9.77 12.88 -14.27
N MET A 149 -8.61 12.62 -14.91
CA MET A 149 -7.68 11.59 -14.46
C MET A 149 -7.07 11.91 -13.09
N THR A 150 -6.78 13.18 -12.82
CA THR A 150 -6.26 13.62 -11.52
C THR A 150 -7.28 13.42 -10.41
N GLN A 151 -8.53 13.86 -10.63
CA GLN A 151 -9.62 13.67 -9.68
C GLN A 151 -9.91 12.18 -9.43
N TYR A 152 -9.90 11.38 -10.50
CA TYR A 152 -10.09 9.94 -10.42
C TYR A 152 -9.01 9.26 -9.58
N ARG A 153 -7.72 9.50 -9.87
CA ARG A 153 -6.60 8.91 -9.11
C ARG A 153 -6.66 9.21 -7.61
N VAL A 154 -7.00 10.46 -7.25
CA VAL A 154 -7.17 10.84 -5.84
C VAL A 154 -8.33 10.07 -5.20
N THR A 155 -9.43 9.89 -5.93
CA THR A 155 -10.62 9.20 -5.41
C THR A 155 -10.36 7.71 -5.19
N GLU A 156 -9.65 7.06 -6.11
CA GLU A 156 -9.28 5.64 -5.97
C GLU A 156 -8.29 5.42 -4.84
N GLN A 157 -7.25 6.26 -4.75
CA GLN A 157 -6.30 6.17 -3.64
C GLN A 157 -7.00 6.30 -2.28
N MET A 158 -7.95 7.23 -2.14
CA MET A 158 -8.74 7.35 -0.91
C MET A 158 -9.60 6.11 -0.63
N ARG A 159 -10.16 5.46 -1.65
CA ARG A 159 -10.94 4.22 -1.48
C ARG A 159 -10.08 3.04 -1.08
N GLU A 160 -8.89 2.91 -1.66
CA GLU A 160 -7.91 1.89 -1.28
C GLU A 160 -7.45 2.08 0.16
N GLU A 161 -7.16 3.33 0.57
CA GLU A 161 -6.82 3.67 1.94
C GLU A 161 -7.97 3.35 2.92
N ASP A 162 -9.20 3.70 2.57
CA ASP A 162 -10.39 3.40 3.38
C ASP A 162 -10.61 1.88 3.52
N GLU A 163 -10.45 1.12 2.43
CA GLU A 163 -10.61 -0.34 2.46
C GLU A 163 -9.51 -1.01 3.27
N GLN A 164 -8.26 -0.56 3.13
CA GLN A 164 -7.16 -1.04 3.95
C GLN A 164 -7.39 -0.71 5.43
N ALA A 165 -7.86 0.49 5.76
CA ALA A 165 -8.18 0.88 7.13
C ALA A 165 -9.31 0.01 7.73
N ARG A 166 -10.29 -0.39 6.93
CA ARG A 166 -11.34 -1.35 7.35
C ARG A 166 -10.75 -2.73 7.63
N ILE A 167 -9.90 -3.23 6.75
CA ILE A 167 -9.20 -4.51 6.93
C ILE A 167 -8.36 -4.47 8.21
N ASP A 168 -7.57 -3.43 8.41
CA ASP A 168 -6.71 -3.27 9.59
C ASP A 168 -7.52 -3.18 10.89
N SER A 169 -8.66 -2.47 10.85
CA SER A 169 -9.59 -2.40 11.98
C SER A 169 -10.18 -3.76 12.32
N GLU A 170 -10.52 -4.55 11.30
CA GLU A 170 -11.05 -5.91 11.48
C GLU A 170 -9.99 -6.87 12.03
N ILE A 171 -8.75 -6.79 11.53
CA ILE A 171 -7.60 -7.52 12.07
C ILE A 171 -7.40 -7.19 13.55
N ALA A 172 -7.43 -5.91 13.90
CA ALA A 172 -7.25 -5.46 15.28
C ALA A 172 -8.38 -5.97 16.19
N ARG A 173 -9.63 -5.94 15.72
CA ARG A 173 -10.80 -6.47 16.45
C ARG A 173 -10.65 -7.97 16.73
N ILE A 174 -10.39 -8.77 15.69
CA ILE A 174 -10.19 -10.22 15.81
C ILE A 174 -8.99 -10.52 16.72
N ALA A 175 -7.89 -9.78 16.56
CA ALA A 175 -6.71 -9.98 17.38
C ALA A 175 -6.98 -9.72 18.86
N GLN A 176 -7.77 -8.68 19.19
CA GLN A 176 -8.17 -8.39 20.57
C GLN A 176 -9.06 -9.49 21.13
N GLU A 177 -10.09 -9.91 20.38
CA GLU A 177 -10.98 -10.99 20.78
C GLU A 177 -10.22 -12.30 21.03
N LEU A 178 -9.24 -12.65 20.19
CA LEU A 178 -8.37 -13.82 20.39
C LEU A 178 -7.52 -13.70 21.66
N GLN A 179 -6.96 -12.54 21.96
CA GLN A 179 -6.17 -12.30 23.18
C GLN A 179 -6.99 -12.49 24.46
N ASP A 180 -8.27 -12.12 24.40
CA ASP A 180 -9.19 -12.22 25.54
C ASP A 180 -9.65 -13.66 25.80
N ARG A 181 -9.39 -14.60 24.88
CA ARG A 181 -9.72 -16.01 25.08
C ARG A 181 -8.70 -16.75 25.97
N PRO A 182 -9.17 -17.47 27.01
CA PRO A 182 -8.28 -18.25 27.88
C PRO A 182 -7.52 -19.39 27.16
N ASP A 183 -8.17 -20.08 26.22
CA ASP A 183 -7.56 -21.18 25.44
C ASP A 183 -6.41 -20.69 24.55
N PHE A 184 -6.55 -19.49 24.01
CA PHE A 184 -5.52 -18.82 23.22
C PHE A 184 -4.33 -18.38 24.09
N ARG A 185 -4.58 -17.79 25.28
CA ARG A 185 -3.50 -17.42 26.22
C ARG A 185 -2.72 -18.62 26.76
N ALA A 186 -3.38 -19.75 26.93
CA ALA A 186 -2.79 -20.99 27.42
C ALA A 186 -1.99 -21.75 26.34
N ALA A 187 -2.17 -21.42 25.06
CA ALA A 187 -1.48 -22.09 23.98
C ALA A 187 0.00 -21.67 23.89
N THR A 188 0.86 -22.65 23.60
CA THR A 188 2.33 -22.47 23.53
C THR A 188 2.89 -22.64 22.12
N LYS A 189 2.08 -23.19 21.20
CA LYS A 189 2.49 -23.50 19.82
C LYS A 189 1.69 -22.65 18.84
N ARG A 190 2.38 -22.11 17.82
CA ARG A 190 1.74 -21.36 16.73
C ARG A 190 0.66 -22.15 16.00
N SER A 191 0.81 -23.48 15.88
CA SER A 191 -0.24 -24.33 15.28
C SER A 191 -1.53 -24.27 16.08
N HIS A 192 -1.46 -24.36 17.41
CA HIS A 192 -2.65 -24.30 18.27
C HIS A 192 -3.32 -22.93 18.20
N HIS A 193 -2.56 -21.82 18.14
CA HIS A 193 -3.14 -20.50 17.91
C HIS A 193 -3.95 -20.43 16.62
N ARG A 194 -3.43 -21.01 15.52
CA ARG A 194 -4.17 -21.07 14.25
C ARG A 194 -5.41 -21.94 14.34
N ASP A 195 -5.33 -23.09 15.01
CA ASP A 195 -6.48 -24.00 15.15
C ASP A 195 -7.61 -23.35 15.97
N ILE A 196 -7.24 -22.65 17.06
CA ILE A 196 -8.18 -21.86 17.88
C ILE A 196 -8.81 -20.75 17.04
N ALA A 197 -8.00 -19.98 16.29
CA ALA A 197 -8.50 -18.88 15.46
C ALA A 197 -9.41 -19.37 14.34
N ARG A 198 -9.07 -20.46 13.65
CA ARG A 198 -9.90 -21.06 12.60
C ARG A 198 -11.24 -21.57 13.13
N THR A 199 -11.25 -22.09 14.36
CA THR A 199 -12.48 -22.56 15.01
C THR A 199 -13.35 -21.36 15.45
N ALA A 200 -12.73 -20.28 15.91
CA ALA A 200 -13.44 -19.07 16.34
C ALA A 200 -13.97 -18.23 15.17
N TYR A 201 -13.28 -18.22 14.04
CA TYR A 201 -13.61 -17.44 12.84
C TYR A 201 -13.67 -18.34 11.60
N PRO A 202 -14.67 -19.23 11.50
CA PRO A 202 -14.85 -20.05 10.31
C PRO A 202 -15.17 -19.17 9.08
N PRO A 203 -14.83 -19.61 7.87
CA PRO A 203 -15.18 -18.88 6.66
C PRO A 203 -16.71 -18.75 6.50
N PRO A 204 -17.19 -17.70 5.82
CA PRO A 204 -18.62 -17.55 5.50
C PRO A 204 -19.10 -18.74 4.63
N ALA A 205 -20.34 -19.20 4.89
CA ALA A 205 -20.88 -20.40 4.22
C ALA A 205 -21.08 -20.23 2.70
N ASP A 206 -21.32 -19.00 2.25
CA ASP A 206 -21.61 -18.65 0.85
C ASP A 206 -20.47 -17.83 0.21
N ALA A 207 -19.27 -17.84 0.80
CA ALA A 207 -18.11 -17.14 0.26
C ALA A 207 -17.60 -17.81 -1.02
N ASP A 208 -17.26 -16.99 -2.02
CA ASP A 208 -16.52 -17.47 -3.19
C ASP A 208 -15.02 -17.69 -2.88
N ASP A 209 -14.27 -18.19 -3.85
CA ASP A 209 -12.84 -18.50 -3.66
C ASP A 209 -12.00 -17.27 -3.28
N GLU A 210 -12.40 -16.07 -3.72
CA GLU A 210 -11.69 -14.82 -3.43
C GLU A 210 -12.00 -14.35 -2.00
N ASP A 211 -13.26 -14.38 -1.62
CA ASP A 211 -13.75 -14.10 -0.26
C ASP A 211 -13.12 -15.06 0.76
N LEU A 212 -13.00 -16.34 0.41
CA LEU A 212 -12.35 -17.34 1.25
C LEU A 212 -10.86 -17.02 1.47
N GLN A 213 -10.14 -16.64 0.41
CA GLN A 213 -8.73 -16.25 0.51
C GLN A 213 -8.55 -14.95 1.30
N ARG A 214 -9.44 -13.98 1.10
CA ARG A 214 -9.43 -12.71 1.84
C ARG A 214 -9.67 -12.95 3.32
N HIS A 215 -10.71 -13.71 3.68
CA HIS A 215 -11.03 -14.10 5.06
C HIS A 215 -9.84 -14.80 5.73
N GLN A 216 -9.25 -15.79 5.05
CA GLN A 216 -8.11 -16.54 5.58
C GLN A 216 -6.91 -15.63 5.87
N ARG A 217 -6.60 -14.67 4.99
CA ARG A 217 -5.51 -13.70 5.20
C ARG A 217 -5.75 -12.83 6.43
N VAL A 218 -6.96 -12.29 6.58
CA VAL A 218 -7.35 -11.46 7.73
C VAL A 218 -7.20 -12.24 9.04
N VAL A 219 -7.73 -13.46 9.10
CA VAL A 219 -7.64 -14.32 10.29
C VAL A 219 -6.19 -14.68 10.60
N ASP A 220 -5.37 -15.01 9.61
CA ASP A 220 -3.97 -15.38 9.83
C ASP A 220 -3.13 -14.20 10.36
N TRP A 221 -3.34 -12.98 9.84
CA TRP A 221 -2.69 -11.77 10.34
C TRP A 221 -3.15 -11.43 11.76
N ALA A 222 -4.46 -11.47 12.02
CA ALA A 222 -4.99 -11.24 13.36
C ALA A 222 -4.45 -12.25 14.38
N THR A 223 -4.35 -13.52 13.99
CA THR A 223 -3.76 -14.60 14.82
C THR A 223 -2.29 -14.31 15.14
N ALA A 224 -1.51 -13.84 14.16
CA ALA A 224 -0.11 -13.51 14.36
C ALA A 224 0.05 -12.33 15.35
N GLN A 225 -0.74 -11.27 15.18
CA GLN A 225 -0.74 -10.10 16.05
C GLN A 225 -1.18 -10.44 17.49
N ALA A 226 -2.24 -11.24 17.63
CA ALA A 226 -2.70 -11.73 18.93
C ALA A 226 -1.63 -12.57 19.63
N ALA A 227 -1.01 -13.51 18.91
CA ALA A 227 0.03 -14.38 19.46
C ALA A 227 1.25 -13.59 19.94
N GLU A 228 1.70 -12.60 19.18
CA GLU A 228 2.80 -11.73 19.60
C GLU A 228 2.46 -10.94 20.87
N THR A 229 1.24 -10.42 20.94
CA THR A 229 0.79 -9.64 22.10
C THR A 229 0.67 -10.50 23.35
N VAL A 230 0.10 -11.70 23.23
CA VAL A 230 0.04 -12.71 24.30
C VAL A 230 1.45 -13.10 24.75
N GLU A 231 2.37 -13.36 23.84
CA GLU A 231 3.74 -13.73 24.18
C GLU A 231 4.46 -12.60 24.92
N ARG A 232 4.28 -11.35 24.48
CA ARG A 232 4.85 -10.17 25.15
C ARG A 232 4.27 -9.98 26.56
N ALA A 233 2.97 -10.16 26.73
CA ALA A 233 2.30 -10.11 28.02
C ALA A 233 2.80 -11.23 28.96
N ALA A 234 2.88 -12.46 28.47
CA ALA A 234 3.40 -13.60 29.22
C ALA A 234 4.85 -13.34 29.70
N ARG A 235 5.74 -12.89 28.81
CA ARG A 235 7.12 -12.55 29.19
C ARG A 235 7.18 -11.52 30.31
N ARG A 236 6.35 -10.47 30.25
CA ARG A 236 6.28 -9.44 31.31
C ARG A 236 5.81 -10.02 32.65
N ILE A 237 4.75 -10.83 32.63
CA ILE A 237 4.18 -11.45 33.83
C ILE A 237 5.20 -12.39 34.48
N TYR A 238 5.80 -13.27 33.69
CA TYR A 238 6.75 -14.25 34.21
C TYR A 238 8.09 -13.65 34.62
N ALA A 239 8.52 -12.54 34.03
CA ALA A 239 9.64 -11.76 34.55
C ALA A 239 9.37 -11.24 35.97
N ALA A 240 8.14 -10.78 36.25
CA ALA A 240 7.74 -10.36 37.60
C ALA A 240 7.67 -11.55 38.57
N HIS A 241 7.17 -12.70 38.13
CA HIS A 241 7.16 -13.93 38.94
C HIS A 241 8.58 -14.43 39.25
N GLU A 242 9.53 -14.31 38.32
CA GLU A 242 10.93 -14.68 38.57
C GLU A 242 11.59 -13.81 39.64
N LEU A 243 11.23 -12.53 39.75
CA LEU A 243 11.67 -11.66 40.85
C LEU A 243 11.01 -12.04 42.19
N ALA A 244 9.79 -12.58 42.15
CA ALA A 244 8.99 -12.94 43.32
C ALA A 244 9.08 -14.44 43.71
N LEU A 245 10.04 -15.20 43.17
CA LEU A 245 10.11 -16.67 43.33
C LEU A 245 10.05 -17.15 44.79
N HIS A 246 10.68 -16.42 45.71
CA HIS A 246 10.69 -16.80 47.12
C HIS A 246 9.28 -16.73 47.73
N SER A 247 8.59 -15.61 47.51
CA SER A 247 7.21 -15.40 47.97
C SER A 247 6.25 -16.43 47.37
N LEU A 248 6.38 -16.71 46.06
CA LEU A 248 5.58 -17.74 45.38
C LEU A 248 5.83 -19.14 45.96
N ALA A 249 7.08 -19.47 46.29
CA ALA A 249 7.42 -20.77 46.90
C ALA A 249 6.87 -20.91 48.33
N GLU A 250 6.86 -19.82 49.11
CA GLU A 250 6.19 -19.80 50.43
C GLU A 250 4.68 -19.99 50.31
N GLU A 251 4.05 -19.33 49.34
CA GLU A 251 2.61 -19.48 49.08
C GLU A 251 2.26 -20.93 48.70
N ILE A 252 3.02 -21.54 47.79
CA ILE A 252 2.84 -22.96 47.40
C ILE A 252 2.99 -23.89 48.61
N THR A 253 3.94 -23.61 49.51
CA THR A 253 4.18 -24.43 50.70
C THR A 253 3.08 -24.26 51.74
N ARG A 254 2.58 -23.04 51.94
CA ARG A 254 1.53 -22.72 52.90
C ARG A 254 0.16 -23.24 52.47
N SER A 255 -0.14 -23.15 51.18
CA SER A 255 -1.41 -23.60 50.59
C SER A 255 -1.45 -25.11 50.35
N ASP A 256 -0.39 -25.83 50.71
CA ASP A 256 -0.25 -27.28 50.61
C ASP A 256 -0.57 -27.87 49.21
N ILE A 257 -0.32 -27.07 48.16
CA ILE A 257 -0.67 -27.39 46.76
C ILE A 257 -0.03 -28.72 46.31
N LEU A 258 1.11 -29.08 46.92
CA LEU A 258 1.89 -30.25 46.58
C LEU A 258 1.72 -31.41 47.57
N ALA A 259 0.77 -31.35 48.52
CA ALA A 259 0.45 -32.48 49.40
C ALA A 259 -0.25 -33.58 48.63
N GLY A 260 0.49 -34.63 48.29
CA GLY A 260 -0.01 -35.79 47.54
C GLY A 260 0.73 -36.03 46.22
N ALA A 261 1.46 -35.03 45.72
CA ALA A 261 2.28 -35.19 44.52
C ALA A 261 3.61 -35.89 44.85
N THR A 262 3.67 -37.19 44.56
CA THR A 262 4.83 -38.05 44.82
C THR A 262 5.87 -38.03 43.69
N THR A 263 5.47 -37.69 42.47
CA THR A 263 6.35 -37.65 41.30
C THR A 263 6.69 -36.22 40.90
N VAL A 264 7.83 -36.04 40.21
CA VAL A 264 8.21 -34.72 39.66
C VAL A 264 7.16 -34.24 38.66
N ALA A 265 6.67 -35.12 37.78
CA ALA A 265 5.65 -34.78 36.78
C ALA A 265 4.35 -34.26 37.41
N ALA A 266 3.86 -34.91 38.48
CA ALA A 266 2.66 -34.44 39.20
C ALA A 266 2.88 -33.07 39.84
N ARG A 267 4.07 -32.82 40.40
CA ARG A 267 4.41 -31.50 40.97
C ARG A 267 4.54 -30.43 39.90
N THR A 268 5.11 -30.75 38.74
CA THR A 268 5.19 -29.85 37.59
C THR A 268 3.81 -29.43 37.13
N LEU A 269 2.86 -30.37 37.00
CA LEU A 269 1.48 -30.08 36.61
C LEU A 269 0.80 -29.16 37.63
N LEU A 270 0.89 -29.46 38.93
CA LEU A 270 0.26 -28.63 39.96
C LEU A 270 0.86 -27.22 40.05
N ILE A 271 2.16 -27.06 39.81
CA ILE A 271 2.79 -25.74 39.73
C ILE A 271 2.36 -25.01 38.45
N GLN A 272 2.21 -25.72 37.33
CA GLN A 272 1.66 -25.14 36.10
C GLN A 272 0.25 -24.61 36.33
N ASP A 273 -0.63 -25.38 36.99
CA ASP A 273 -2.00 -24.97 37.30
C ASP A 273 -2.02 -23.78 38.25
N PHE A 274 -1.18 -23.80 39.30
CA PHE A 274 -1.02 -22.66 40.21
C PHE A 274 -0.59 -21.38 39.48
N LEU A 275 0.42 -21.49 38.60
CA LEU A 275 0.91 -20.37 37.83
C LEU A 275 -0.14 -19.88 36.84
N ALA A 276 -0.85 -20.78 36.15
CA ALA A 276 -1.91 -20.42 35.23
C ALA A 276 -3.01 -19.59 35.92
N VAL A 277 -3.39 -19.93 37.15
CA VAL A 277 -4.35 -19.12 37.93
C VAL A 277 -3.76 -17.76 38.29
N LYS A 278 -2.48 -17.70 38.70
CA LYS A 278 -1.80 -16.45 39.06
C LYS A 278 -1.53 -15.53 37.87
N SER A 279 -1.38 -16.10 36.68
CA SER A 279 -1.07 -15.40 35.44
C SER A 279 -2.25 -15.42 34.48
N ASP A 280 -3.51 -15.41 34.95
CA ASP A 280 -4.70 -15.28 34.08
C ASP A 280 -4.71 -16.17 32.82
N GLY A 281 -4.27 -17.43 32.97
CA GLY A 281 -4.22 -18.43 31.91
C GLY A 281 -2.99 -18.40 31.01
N TYR A 282 -2.06 -17.44 31.16
CA TYR A 282 -0.82 -17.40 30.38
C TYR A 282 0.07 -18.62 30.67
N ALA A 283 0.53 -19.29 29.62
CA ALA A 283 1.36 -20.49 29.76
C ALA A 283 2.72 -20.21 30.43
N ALA A 284 3.06 -21.01 31.44
CA ALA A 284 4.30 -20.85 32.19
C ALA A 284 5.54 -21.32 31.42
N PRO A 285 6.62 -20.51 31.34
CA PRO A 285 7.91 -20.95 30.84
C PRO A 285 8.45 -22.10 31.70
N LYS A 286 9.01 -23.12 31.04
CA LYS A 286 9.62 -24.27 31.72
C LYS A 286 10.63 -23.86 32.81
N ARG A 287 11.46 -22.85 32.51
CA ARG A 287 12.45 -22.29 33.42
C ARG A 287 11.83 -21.84 34.76
N THR A 288 10.73 -21.10 34.71
CA THR A 288 10.08 -20.58 35.92
C THR A 288 9.53 -21.71 36.80
N ILE A 289 8.97 -22.75 36.16
CA ILE A 289 8.50 -23.96 36.85
C ILE A 289 9.66 -24.69 37.53
N ASP A 290 10.76 -24.90 36.83
CA ASP A 290 11.96 -25.59 37.35
C ASP A 290 12.57 -24.83 38.56
N LEU A 291 12.60 -23.49 38.49
CA LEU A 291 13.07 -22.63 39.58
C LEU A 291 12.16 -22.71 40.81
N LEU A 292 10.83 -22.69 40.63
CA LEU A 292 9.88 -22.83 41.73
C LEU A 292 9.94 -24.21 42.38
N LEU A 293 10.01 -25.29 41.58
CA LEU A 293 10.18 -26.65 42.09
C LEU A 293 11.40 -26.74 43.02
N THR A 294 12.51 -26.14 42.62
CA THR A 294 13.75 -26.13 43.40
C THR A 294 13.58 -25.33 44.69
N LYS A 295 12.99 -24.14 44.63
CA LYS A 295 12.78 -23.28 45.82
C LYS A 295 11.83 -23.91 46.85
N VAL A 296 10.73 -24.50 46.41
CA VAL A 296 9.78 -25.19 47.31
C VAL A 296 10.44 -26.37 48.02
N GLN A 297 11.33 -27.10 47.36
CA GLN A 297 12.08 -28.19 48.01
C GLN A 297 13.03 -27.70 49.10
N LEU A 298 13.65 -26.53 48.92
CA LEU A 298 14.54 -25.93 49.92
C LEU A 298 13.80 -25.40 51.15
N LEU A 299 12.54 -24.98 50.98
CA LEU A 299 11.70 -24.46 52.08
C LEU A 299 11.05 -25.55 52.92
N ARG A 300 10.93 -26.78 52.40
CA ARG A 300 10.40 -27.90 53.19
C ARG A 300 11.42 -28.28 54.28
N PRO A 301 11.00 -28.36 55.55
CA PRO A 301 11.90 -28.82 56.61
C PRO A 301 12.40 -30.23 56.25
N LYS A 302 13.72 -30.41 56.18
CA LYS A 302 14.30 -31.75 56.19
C LYS A 302 13.74 -32.46 57.42
N LYS A 303 13.06 -33.59 57.24
CA LYS A 303 12.80 -34.51 58.35
C LYS A 303 14.17 -34.88 58.92
N SER A 304 14.57 -34.22 60.01
CA SER A 304 15.70 -34.64 60.81
C SER A 304 15.28 -35.94 61.47
N ASN A 305 15.77 -37.05 60.94
CA ASN A 305 15.80 -38.31 61.68
C ASN A 305 16.79 -38.12 62.85
N HIS A 306 16.32 -37.52 63.93
CA HIS A 306 16.96 -37.57 65.25
C HIS A 306 15.95 -38.16 66.23
N SER A 307 15.68 -39.45 66.06
CA SER A 307 15.28 -40.33 67.16
C SER A 307 16.54 -41.05 67.64
N HIS A 308 17.35 -40.36 68.45
CA HIS A 308 18.25 -41.06 69.37
C HIS A 308 17.79 -40.70 70.78
N THR A 309 16.86 -41.52 71.26
CA THR A 309 16.46 -41.62 72.65
C THR A 309 17.69 -42.00 73.48
N PRO A 310 17.96 -41.34 74.62
CA PRO A 310 19.02 -41.74 75.53
C PRO A 310 18.49 -42.91 76.37
N ASP A 311 19.07 -44.10 76.21
CA ASP A 311 18.76 -45.22 77.08
C ASP A 311 19.76 -45.24 78.24
N GLN A 312 19.22 -45.02 79.43
CA GLN A 312 19.86 -45.24 80.72
C GLN A 312 19.89 -46.75 81.02
N LEU A 313 21.07 -47.33 81.18
CA LEU A 313 21.32 -48.53 82.00
C LEU A 313 22.74 -48.39 82.60
N GLN A 314 22.91 -48.00 83.86
CA GLN A 314 22.99 -48.84 85.08
C GLN A 314 24.15 -49.87 85.12
N LEU A 315 24.99 -49.73 86.17
CA LEU A 315 25.90 -50.71 86.84
C LEU A 315 27.07 -51.24 85.98
N ILE A 316 28.34 -51.17 86.39
CA ILE A 316 28.99 -51.50 87.69
C ILE A 316 30.07 -50.47 88.02
#